data_AF-A0A1H0DU09-F1
#
_entry.id   AF-A0A1H0DU09-F1
#
_cell.length_a   1.000
_cell.length_b   1.000
_cell.length_c   1.000
_cell.angle_alpha   90.00
_cell.angle_beta   90.00
_cell.angle_gamma   90.00
#
_symmetry.space_group_name_H-M   'P 1'
#
loop_
_entity.id
_entity.type
_entity.pdbx_description
1 polymer ?
#
loop_
_entity_poly.entity_id
_entity_poly.type
_entity_poly.pdbx_seq_one_letter_code
_entity_poly.pdbx_strand_id
1 'polypeptide(L)'
;MVEASAGVFVGNPSRRIRDRLWELLATRIGDGQAILIEPAANEQGWAVRTTGRDRWQPVDFDGPILSALPKKQLNENNRPAR
;
A
#
# COMPACT_ATOMS: atom_id res chain seq x y z
N MET A 1 -6.81 -12.45 -13.11
CA MET A 1 -7.23 -11.16 -12.52
C MET A 1 -7.96 -10.38 -13.61
N VAL A 2 -8.83 -9.48 -13.22
CA VAL A 2 -9.59 -8.58 -14.10
C VAL A 2 -9.38 -7.15 -13.61
N GLU A 3 -9.23 -6.22 -14.53
CA GLU A 3 -9.24 -4.78 -14.22
C GLU A 3 -10.68 -4.32 -14.07
N ALA A 4 -11.09 -4.05 -12.83
CA ALA A 4 -12.47 -3.65 -12.53
C ALA A 4 -12.68 -2.14 -12.75
N SER A 5 -11.61 -1.36 -12.64
CA SER A 5 -11.52 0.07 -12.94
C SER A 5 -10.06 0.39 -13.25
N ALA A 6 -9.79 1.54 -13.89
CA ALA A 6 -8.44 1.96 -14.24
C ALA A 6 -7.50 1.88 -13.02
N GLY A 7 -6.49 1.01 -13.09
CA GLY A 7 -5.52 0.80 -12.01
C GLY A 7 -5.99 -0.06 -10.83
N VAL A 8 -7.21 -0.61 -10.88
CA VAL A 8 -7.78 -1.50 -9.85
C VAL A 8 -7.97 -2.90 -10.42
N PHE A 9 -7.15 -3.85 -9.94
CA PHE A 9 -7.17 -5.23 -10.39
C PHE A 9 -7.67 -6.17 -9.30
N VAL A 10 -8.59 -7.06 -9.65
CA VAL A 10 -9.19 -8.04 -8.73
C VAL A 10 -8.98 -9.45 -9.26
N GLY A 11 -8.68 -10.39 -8.38
CA GLY A 11 -8.65 -11.81 -8.71
C GLY A 11 -8.15 -12.66 -7.56
N ASN A 12 -8.11 -13.98 -7.78
CA ASN A 12 -7.69 -14.95 -6.78
C ASN A 12 -6.46 -15.75 -7.25
N PRO A 13 -5.29 -15.09 -7.46
CA PRO A 13 -4.06 -15.82 -7.78
C PRO A 13 -3.57 -16.61 -6.56
N SER A 14 -2.88 -17.72 -6.81
CA SER A 14 -2.17 -18.44 -5.75
C SER A 14 -1.09 -17.55 -5.12
N ARG A 15 -0.72 -17.84 -3.87
CA ARG A 15 0.33 -17.09 -3.13
C ARG A 15 1.60 -16.91 -3.95
N ARG A 16 2.09 -17.98 -4.60
CA ARG A 16 3.27 -17.94 -5.48
C ARG A 16 3.15 -16.93 -6.63
N ILE A 17 1.97 -16.87 -7.27
CA ILE A 17 1.74 -15.94 -8.38
C ILE A 17 1.62 -14.51 -7.84
N ARG A 18 0.91 -14.34 -6.72
CA ARG A 18 0.74 -13.05 -6.05
C ARG A 18 2.08 -12.43 -5.63
N ASP A 19 2.97 -13.23 -5.02
CA ASP A 19 4.29 -12.75 -4.58
C ASP A 19 5.16 -12.32 -5.77
N ARG A 20 5.17 -13.10 -6.86
CA ARG A 20 5.88 -12.71 -8.09
C ARG A 20 5.32 -11.44 -8.73
N LEU A 21 3.99 -11.29 -8.75
CA LEU A 21 3.35 -10.07 -9.25
C LEU A 21 3.74 -8.88 -8.39
N TRP A 22 3.77 -9.03 -7.07
CA TRP A 22 4.18 -7.98 -6.15
C TRP A 22 5.63 -7.55 -6.35
N GLU A 23 6.56 -8.49 -6.46
CA GLU A 23 7.98 -8.20 -6.72
C GLU A 23 8.18 -7.43 -8.02
N LEU A 24 7.54 -7.89 -9.10
CA LEU A 24 7.59 -7.23 -10.41
C LEU A 24 7.03 -5.81 -10.32
N LEU A 25 5.85 -5.67 -9.72
CA LEU A 25 5.16 -4.39 -9.59
C LEU A 25 5.97 -3.41 -8.74
N ALA A 26 6.47 -3.84 -7.58
CA ALA A 26 7.31 -3.02 -6.71
C ALA A 26 8.60 -2.54 -7.39
N THR A 27 9.15 -3.34 -8.30
CA THR A 27 10.35 -2.98 -9.07
C THR A 27 10.04 -2.01 -10.21
N ARG A 28 8.83 -2.06 -10.77
CA ARG A 28 8.48 -1.35 -12.02
C ARG A 28 7.62 -0.10 -11.82
N ILE A 29 7.17 0.18 -10.60
CA ILE A 29 6.19 1.24 -10.34
C ILE A 29 6.72 2.68 -10.51
N GLY A 30 8.04 2.87 -10.60
CA GLY A 30 8.65 4.19 -10.74
C GLY A 30 8.31 5.09 -9.55
N ASP A 31 7.82 6.30 -9.83
CA ASP A 31 7.41 7.27 -8.82
C ASP A 31 5.95 7.10 -8.35
N GLY A 32 5.25 6.07 -8.84
CA GLY A 32 3.89 5.76 -8.44
C GLY A 32 3.79 5.08 -7.06
N GLN A 33 2.55 4.69 -6.73
CA GLN A 33 2.21 3.97 -5.51
C GLN A 33 1.31 2.79 -5.83
N ALA A 34 1.46 1.70 -5.08
CA ALA A 34 0.55 0.57 -5.17
C ALA A 34 0.26 -0.06 -3.83
N ILE A 35 -0.91 -0.67 -3.80
CA ILE A 35 -1.48 -1.36 -2.65
C ILE A 35 -1.88 -2.75 -3.12
N LEU A 36 -1.50 -3.76 -2.36
CA LEU A 36 -2.01 -5.11 -2.51
C LEU A 36 -2.76 -5.50 -1.25
N ILE A 37 -4.02 -5.90 -1.40
CA ILE A 37 -4.81 -6.54 -0.35
C ILE A 37 -4.85 -8.03 -0.66
N GLU A 38 -4.48 -8.85 0.31
CA GLU A 38 -4.40 -10.30 0.15
C GLU A 38 -5.02 -11.05 1.32
N PRO A 39 -5.62 -12.24 1.10
CA PRO A 39 -6.14 -13.06 2.20
C PRO A 39 -5.04 -13.40 3.22
N ALA A 40 -5.36 -13.28 4.51
CA ALA A 40 -4.46 -13.60 5.62
C ALA A 40 -5.23 -14.25 6.77
N ALA A 41 -4.53 -15.05 7.57
CA ALA A 41 -5.09 -15.71 8.74
C ALA A 41 -4.96 -14.81 9.99
N ASN A 42 -5.64 -13.67 9.99
CA ASN A 42 -5.74 -12.73 11.10
C ASN A 42 -7.22 -12.33 11.32
N GLU A 43 -7.51 -11.51 12.34
CA GLU A 43 -8.88 -11.10 12.67
C GLU A 43 -9.63 -10.40 11.53
N GLN A 44 -8.91 -9.64 10.70
CA GLN A 44 -9.49 -8.91 9.57
C GLN A 44 -9.70 -9.81 8.33
N GLY A 45 -9.06 -10.98 8.28
CA GLY A 45 -9.09 -11.90 7.15
C GLY A 45 -8.22 -11.46 5.96
N TRP A 46 -7.46 -10.38 6.09
CA TRP A 46 -6.61 -9.83 5.04
C TRP A 46 -5.37 -9.12 5.59
N ALA A 47 -4.35 -9.02 4.73
CA ALA A 47 -3.16 -8.22 4.95
C ALA A 47 -3.03 -7.20 3.83
N VAL A 48 -2.30 -6.11 4.12
CA VAL A 48 -2.03 -5.05 3.15
C VAL A 48 -0.52 -4.90 2.96
N ARG A 49 -0.10 -4.78 1.71
CA ARG A 49 1.26 -4.39 1.32
C ARG A 49 1.21 -3.09 0.55
N THR A 50 2.14 -2.18 0.81
CA THR A 50 2.27 -0.93 0.06
C THR A 50 3.69 -0.78 -0.47
N THR A 51 3.83 -0.24 -1.69
CA THR A 51 5.13 0.09 -2.32
C THR A 51 5.04 1.43 -3.05
N GLY A 52 6.18 2.03 -3.37
CA GLY A 52 6.29 3.38 -3.96
C GLY A 52 6.67 4.47 -2.96
N ARG A 53 6.79 5.72 -3.43
CA ARG A 53 7.17 6.89 -2.60
C ARG A 53 5.94 7.55 -2.00
N ASP A 54 6.11 8.32 -0.92
CA ASP A 54 5.05 9.16 -0.28
C ASP A 54 3.73 8.44 0.03
N ARG A 55 3.80 7.13 0.27
CA ARG A 55 2.64 6.26 0.52
C ARG A 55 2.32 6.17 2.00
N TRP A 56 1.08 5.84 2.31
CA TRP A 56 0.71 5.39 3.65
C TRP A 56 1.30 4.00 3.93
N GLN A 57 1.56 3.71 5.20
CA GLN A 57 2.11 2.41 5.64
C GLN A 57 1.07 1.63 6.46
N PRO A 58 0.87 0.33 6.19
CA PRO A 58 0.10 -0.55 7.05
C PRO A 58 0.82 -0.70 8.40
N VAL A 59 0.10 -0.48 9.50
CA VAL A 59 0.64 -0.58 10.87
C VAL A 59 -0.30 -1.45 11.69
N ASP A 60 0.27 -2.42 12.41
CA ASP A 60 -0.45 -3.21 13.41
C ASP A 60 -0.70 -2.34 14.66
N PHE A 61 -1.96 -2.27 15.07
CA PHE A 61 -2.40 -1.50 16.24
C PHE A 61 -3.13 -2.42 17.23
N ASP A 62 -2.36 -3.30 17.88
CA ASP A 62 -2.84 -4.33 18.81
C ASP A 62 -3.81 -5.35 18.16
N GLY A 63 -3.52 -5.76 16.93
CA GLY A 63 -4.33 -6.73 16.17
C GLY A 63 -4.81 -6.18 14.82
N PRO A 64 -5.63 -5.11 14.77
CA PRO A 64 -6.08 -4.53 13.53
C PRO A 64 -4.96 -3.83 12.76
N ILE A 65 -4.90 -4.05 11.45
CA ILE A 65 -4.05 -3.29 10.54
C ILE A 65 -4.73 -1.97 10.21
N LEU A 66 -4.06 -0.86 10.48
CA LEU A 66 -4.48 0.51 10.20
C LEU A 66 -3.55 1.20 9.19
N SER A 67 -4.01 2.33 8.64
CA SER A 67 -3.24 3.16 7.72
C SER A 67 -2.54 4.31 8.43
N ALA A 68 -1.20 4.31 8.45
CA ALA A 68 -0.40 5.43 8.91
C ALA A 68 -0.03 6.37 7.76
N LEU A 69 -0.45 7.64 7.86
CA LEU A 69 -0.06 8.70 6.94
C LEU A 69 1.25 9.35 7.39
N PRO A 70 2.28 9.45 6.52
CA PRO A 70 3.50 10.17 6.85
C PRO A 70 3.20 11.63 7.17
N LYS A 71 3.73 12.15 8.29
CA LYS A 71 3.73 13.58 8.56
C LYS A 71 4.61 14.26 7.51
N LYS A 72 4.00 15.04 6.61
CA LYS A 72 4.75 15.94 5.73
C LYS A 72 5.49 16.93 6.63
N GLN A 73 6.82 16.94 6.59
CA GLN A 73 7.57 17.95 7.32
C GLN A 73 7.19 19.31 6.74
N LEU A 74 6.46 20.09 7.52
CA LEU A 74 6.19 21.48 7.21
C LEU A 74 7.53 22.20 7.34
N ASN A 75 8.08 22.69 6.23
CA ASN A 75 9.24 23.57 6.25
C ASN A 75 8.85 24.82 7.07
N GLU A 76 9.33 24.91 8.31
CA GLU A 76 8.99 26.00 9.23
C GLU A 76 9.44 27.38 8.71
N ASN A 77 10.35 27.39 7.73
CA ASN A 77 10.84 28.58 7.03
C ASN A 77 9.82 29.23 6.10
N ASN A 78 8.65 28.61 5.84
CA ASN A 78 7.62 29.12 4.95
C ASN A 78 6.36 29.62 5.68
N ARG A 79 6.47 29.90 6.99
CA ARG A 79 5.38 30.55 7.74
C ARG A 79 5.33 32.03 7.32
N PRO A 80 4.21 32.54 6.78
CA PRO A 80 4.09 33.97 6.54
C PRO A 80 4.24 34.69 7.88
N ALA A 81 5.07 35.73 7.90
CA ALA A 81 5.24 36.58 9.08
C ALA A 81 3.86 37.07 9.54
N ARG A 82 3.57 36.87 10.83
CA ARG A 82 2.37 37.41 11.47
C ARG A 82 2.46 38.92 11.62
#